data_AF-A0A2K9PR20-F1
#
_entry.id   AF-A0A2K9PR20-F1
#
_cell.length_a   1.000
_cell.length_b   1.000
_cell.length_c   1.000
_cell.angle_alpha   90.00
_cell.angle_beta   90.00
_cell.angle_gamma   90.00
#
_symmetry.space_group_name_H-M   'P 1'
#
loop_
_entity.id
_entity.type
_entity.pdbx_description
1 polymer ?
#
loop_
_entity_poly.entity_id
_entity_poly.type
_entity_poly.pdbx_seq_one_letter_code
_entity_poly.pdbx_strand_id
1 'polypeptide(L)'
;MEKKNISTASKDRKPYLSEPISGNGERFHVGHDQVDPLATQPWNGFVPECTLENHDDCKYFPAQTANIIVDGVYDKIRIKSNKWIEMACEEAKMSIEEEGGPFGAVIVQIDDDTNEVIRYWRNHNQVTSIGDPTAHAEVMTIRSACASLGVFNLAKIEKEQAKLPQQGKTSHCVIFSSAEPCPMCFSAVSWANIEHLYFSATRYDSAVQGVGFSDEAIYNELSKPYHQRKMKVYQCSAPNSLDAFNTWKVIPHIDY
;
A
#
# COMPACT_ATOMS: atom_id res chain seq x y z
N MET A 1 -14.56 -18.94 25.00
CA MET A 1 -13.74 -17.79 24.57
C MET A 1 -14.17 -16.58 25.38
N GLU A 2 -13.33 -16.13 26.31
CA GLU A 2 -13.61 -14.92 27.10
C GLU A 2 -13.58 -13.71 26.18
N LYS A 3 -14.67 -12.93 26.19
CA LYS A 3 -14.70 -11.60 25.59
C LYS A 3 -13.73 -10.73 26.40
N LYS A 4 -12.52 -10.49 25.88
CA LYS A 4 -11.63 -9.46 26.43
C LYS A 4 -12.43 -8.16 26.47
N ASN A 5 -12.48 -7.56 27.66
CA ASN A 5 -13.07 -6.24 27.88
C ASN A 5 -12.48 -5.28 26.84
N ILE A 6 -13.36 -4.74 26.00
CA ILE A 6 -13.03 -3.75 24.98
C ILE A 6 -12.62 -2.49 25.73
N SER A 7 -11.32 -2.33 25.91
CA SER A 7 -10.73 -1.09 26.38
C SER A 7 -11.14 -0.01 25.40
N THR A 8 -11.84 1.02 25.87
CA THR A 8 -12.13 2.21 25.09
C THR A 8 -10.80 2.84 24.68
N ALA A 9 -10.35 2.57 23.45
CA ALA A 9 -9.14 3.13 22.90
C ALA A 9 -9.16 4.65 23.07
N SER A 10 -8.14 5.17 23.75
CA SER A 10 -7.90 6.59 23.99
C SER A 10 -8.01 7.38 22.68
N LYS A 11 -8.88 8.39 22.67
CA LYS A 11 -9.24 9.23 21.51
C LYS A 11 -8.13 10.19 21.03
N ASP A 12 -6.91 10.08 21.57
CA ASP A 12 -5.81 11.04 21.34
C ASP A 12 -4.53 10.40 20.76
N ARG A 13 -4.59 9.22 20.14
CA ARG A 13 -3.40 8.61 19.52
C ARG A 13 -3.02 9.38 18.24
N LYS A 14 -1.82 9.96 18.24
CA LYS A 14 -1.22 10.59 17.05
C LYS A 14 -0.84 9.52 16.02
N PRO A 15 -0.85 9.84 14.71
CA PRO A 15 -0.31 8.96 13.69
C PRO A 15 1.13 8.57 14.03
N TYR A 16 1.41 7.27 14.01
CA TYR A 16 2.77 6.75 14.09
C TYR A 16 3.39 6.85 12.69
N LEU A 17 4.48 7.61 12.58
CA LEU A 17 5.36 7.61 11.42
C LEU A 17 6.61 6.87 11.80
N SER A 18 6.91 5.77 11.11
CA SER A 18 8.10 4.96 11.38
C SER A 18 9.38 5.79 11.16
N GLU A 19 10.37 5.60 12.01
CA GLU A 19 11.72 6.12 11.78
C GLU A 19 12.43 5.34 10.66
N PRO A 20 13.38 5.96 9.92
CA PRO A 20 14.16 5.28 8.91
C PRO A 20 15.07 4.21 9.52
N ILE A 21 15.08 3.02 8.94
CA ILE A 21 15.97 1.92 9.32
C ILE A 21 17.08 1.79 8.29
N SER A 22 18.34 1.68 8.73
CA SER A 22 19.51 1.53 7.85
C SER A 22 19.42 0.26 7.00
N GLY A 23 19.69 0.38 5.69
CA GLY A 23 19.85 -0.77 4.79
C GLY A 23 21.18 -1.49 4.92
N ASN A 24 22.13 -0.94 5.70
CA ASN A 24 23.46 -1.50 5.95
C ASN A 24 24.28 -1.78 4.67
N GLY A 25 24.03 -1.05 3.59
CA GLY A 25 24.75 -1.19 2.32
C GLY A 25 24.46 -2.49 1.57
N GLU A 26 23.36 -3.18 1.90
CA GLU A 26 22.98 -4.35 1.12
C GLU A 26 22.58 -3.96 -0.30
N ARG A 27 22.91 -4.80 -1.28
CA ARG A 27 22.47 -4.56 -2.66
C ARG A 27 20.98 -4.82 -2.80
N PHE A 28 20.30 -3.90 -3.48
CA PHE A 28 18.90 -4.06 -3.82
C PHE A 28 18.74 -5.07 -4.94
N HIS A 29 18.01 -6.14 -4.66
CA HIS A 29 17.67 -7.18 -5.63
C HIS A 29 16.18 -7.46 -5.58
N VAL A 30 15.50 -7.12 -6.66
CA VAL A 30 14.16 -7.64 -6.96
C VAL A 30 14.39 -8.65 -8.05
N GLY A 31 13.90 -9.88 -7.89
CA GLY A 31 14.12 -10.97 -8.84
C GLY A 31 13.43 -10.80 -10.20
N HIS A 32 13.42 -9.60 -10.79
CA HIS A 32 12.83 -9.25 -12.08
C HIS A 32 13.29 -10.14 -13.23
N ASP A 33 14.52 -10.66 -13.15
CA ASP A 33 15.07 -11.57 -14.16
C ASP A 33 14.39 -12.95 -14.16
N GLN A 34 13.51 -13.24 -13.20
CA GLN A 34 12.77 -14.49 -13.13
C GLN A 34 11.30 -14.23 -12.78
N VAL A 35 10.51 -13.85 -13.80
CA VAL A 35 9.07 -14.12 -13.78
C VAL A 35 8.89 -15.60 -13.45
N ASP A 36 8.16 -15.89 -12.37
CA ASP A 36 7.92 -17.27 -11.97
C ASP A 36 7.13 -17.97 -13.09
N PRO A 37 7.63 -19.07 -13.71
CA PRO A 37 6.88 -19.78 -14.74
C PRO A 37 5.53 -20.33 -14.25
N LEU A 38 5.34 -20.45 -12.93
CA LEU A 38 4.08 -20.82 -12.29
C LEU A 38 3.17 -19.60 -11.99
N ALA A 39 3.62 -18.38 -12.29
CA ALA A 39 2.88 -17.13 -12.08
C ALA A 39 1.55 -17.04 -12.82
N THR A 40 1.45 -17.70 -13.96
CA THR A 40 0.30 -17.63 -14.87
C THR A 40 -0.66 -18.80 -14.69
N GLN A 41 -0.51 -19.60 -13.63
CA GLN A 41 -1.45 -20.69 -13.38
C GLN A 41 -2.81 -20.09 -12.96
N PRO A 42 -3.89 -20.30 -13.73
CA PRO A 42 -5.21 -19.81 -13.34
C PRO A 42 -5.62 -20.47 -12.02
N TRP A 43 -6.36 -19.73 -11.19
CA TRP A 43 -6.94 -20.31 -9.97
C TRP A 43 -7.75 -21.55 -10.35
N ASN A 44 -7.37 -22.70 -9.80
CA ASN A 44 -7.89 -24.01 -10.19
C ASN A 44 -9.25 -24.35 -9.54
N GLY A 45 -9.92 -23.38 -8.92
CA GLY A 45 -11.15 -23.62 -8.19
C GLY A 45 -10.97 -24.33 -6.85
N PHE A 46 -9.73 -24.52 -6.39
CA PHE A 46 -9.47 -25.26 -5.15
C PHE A 46 -9.95 -24.45 -3.94
N VAL A 47 -10.99 -24.97 -3.32
CA VAL A 47 -11.42 -24.62 -1.97
C VAL A 47 -10.91 -25.76 -1.08
N PRO A 48 -9.95 -25.51 -0.17
CA PRO A 48 -9.50 -26.57 0.73
C PRO A 48 -10.71 -27.13 1.49
N GLU A 49 -10.80 -28.46 1.59
CA GLU A 49 -11.74 -29.06 2.53
C GLU A 49 -11.42 -28.54 3.92
N CYS A 50 -12.45 -28.08 4.64
CA CYS A 50 -12.24 -27.58 5.98
C CYS A 50 -11.75 -28.71 6.87
N THR A 51 -10.55 -28.56 7.42
CA THR A 51 -9.93 -29.57 8.28
C THR A 51 -10.19 -29.32 9.77
N LEU A 52 -11.02 -28.33 10.11
CA LEU A 52 -11.38 -28.04 11.50
C LEU A 52 -12.44 -29.03 11.98
N GLU A 53 -12.28 -29.54 13.21
CA GLU A 53 -13.27 -30.44 13.83
C GLU A 53 -14.67 -29.81 13.92
N ASN A 54 -14.75 -28.49 14.11
CA ASN A 54 -16.00 -27.75 14.08
C ASN A 54 -16.19 -27.04 12.74
N HIS A 55 -17.06 -27.60 11.90
CA HIS A 55 -17.31 -27.04 10.58
C HIS A 55 -17.98 -25.64 10.59
N ASP A 56 -18.65 -25.26 11.67
CA ASP A 56 -19.20 -23.91 11.80
C ASP A 56 -18.11 -22.83 11.95
N ASP A 57 -16.89 -23.22 12.34
CA ASP A 57 -15.77 -22.30 12.49
C ASP A 57 -15.07 -22.03 11.17
N CYS A 58 -15.27 -22.88 10.15
CA CYS A 58 -14.68 -22.71 8.82
C CYS A 58 -15.07 -21.40 8.13
N LYS A 59 -16.18 -20.77 8.54
CA LYS A 59 -16.60 -19.45 8.03
C LYS A 59 -15.74 -18.27 8.50
N TYR A 60 -14.95 -18.48 9.56
CA TYR A 60 -14.05 -17.46 10.13
C TYR A 60 -12.63 -17.56 9.59
N PHE A 61 -12.30 -18.67 8.92
CA PHE A 61 -11.03 -18.86 8.26
C PHE A 61 -11.28 -18.71 6.76
N PRO A 62 -10.59 -17.80 6.05
CA PRO A 62 -10.73 -17.75 4.61
C PRO A 62 -10.43 -19.16 4.08
N ALA A 63 -11.28 -19.66 3.16
CA ALA A 63 -10.81 -20.69 2.23
C ALA A 63 -9.47 -20.18 1.72
N GLN A 64 -8.40 -20.97 1.78
CA GLN A 64 -7.08 -20.51 1.35
C GLN A 64 -7.16 -20.12 -0.14
N THR A 65 -7.53 -18.88 -0.46
CA THR A 65 -7.71 -18.40 -1.83
C THR A 65 -6.39 -17.96 -2.44
N ALA A 66 -5.26 -18.42 -1.89
CA ALA A 66 -3.95 -17.77 -1.87
C ALA A 66 -3.37 -17.26 -3.20
N ASN A 67 -4.02 -17.49 -4.34
CA ASN A 67 -3.63 -16.97 -5.64
C ASN A 67 -4.86 -16.79 -6.57
N ILE A 68 -5.94 -16.09 -6.19
CA ILE A 68 -6.96 -15.69 -7.20
C ILE A 68 -6.32 -14.65 -8.13
N ILE A 69 -5.63 -15.17 -9.13
CA ILE A 69 -5.07 -14.42 -10.23
C ILE A 69 -6.11 -14.50 -11.35
N VAL A 70 -6.74 -13.36 -11.61
CA VAL A 70 -7.62 -13.23 -12.77
C VAL A 70 -6.74 -13.12 -14.00
N ASP A 71 -6.90 -14.08 -14.91
CA ASP A 71 -6.16 -14.10 -16.18
C ASP A 71 -6.37 -12.79 -16.95
N GLY A 72 -5.31 -12.31 -17.60
CA GLY A 72 -5.26 -11.01 -18.26
C GLY A 72 -5.14 -9.78 -17.35
N VAL A 73 -5.52 -9.85 -16.06
CA VAL A 73 -5.36 -8.72 -15.12
C VAL A 73 -3.94 -8.64 -14.58
N TYR A 74 -3.34 -9.79 -14.22
CA TYR A 74 -1.99 -9.88 -13.66
C TYR A 74 -1.02 -10.68 -14.57
N ASP A 75 -1.21 -10.63 -15.90
CA ASP A 75 -0.32 -11.32 -16.85
C ASP A 75 1.14 -10.83 -16.70
N LYS A 76 2.08 -11.75 -16.47
CA LYS A 76 3.54 -11.53 -16.40
C LYS A 76 4.06 -10.53 -15.35
N ILE A 77 3.28 -10.19 -14.32
CA ILE A 77 3.74 -9.25 -13.28
C ILE A 77 4.22 -9.90 -11.97
N ARG A 78 4.13 -11.24 -11.84
CA ARG A 78 4.55 -11.94 -10.62
C ARG A 78 6.05 -12.20 -10.61
N ILE A 79 6.68 -11.82 -9.50
CA ILE A 79 8.08 -12.07 -9.19
C ILE A 79 8.20 -13.05 -8.01
N LYS A 80 9.41 -13.56 -7.78
CA LYS A 80 9.72 -14.35 -6.57
C LYS A 80 9.58 -13.52 -5.30
N SER A 81 9.25 -14.18 -4.19
CA SER A 81 9.28 -13.58 -2.86
C SER A 81 10.66 -12.99 -2.56
N ASN A 82 10.66 -11.97 -1.70
CA ASN A 82 11.86 -11.38 -1.14
C ASN A 82 11.56 -10.90 0.28
N LYS A 83 12.61 -10.55 1.01
CA LYS A 83 12.49 -10.11 2.40
C LYS A 83 11.63 -8.86 2.60
N TRP A 84 11.52 -7.97 1.61
CA TRP A 84 10.78 -6.71 1.73
C TRP A 84 9.27 -6.95 1.67
N ILE A 85 8.82 -7.81 0.76
CA ILE A 85 7.41 -8.20 0.68
C ILE A 85 7.02 -9.10 1.87
N GLU A 86 7.93 -9.93 2.37
CA GLU A 86 7.75 -10.69 3.61
C GLU A 86 7.59 -9.75 4.81
N MET A 87 8.45 -8.72 4.92
CA MET A 87 8.34 -7.71 5.97
C MET A 87 7.04 -6.90 5.90
N ALA A 88 6.55 -6.58 4.69
CA ALA A 88 5.23 -5.95 4.54
C ALA A 88 4.10 -6.86 5.06
N CYS A 89 4.19 -8.18 4.81
CA CYS A 89 3.24 -9.15 5.35
C CYS A 89 3.36 -9.32 6.87
N GLU A 90 4.54 -9.15 7.46
CA GLU A 90 4.73 -9.13 8.92
C GLU A 90 4.07 -7.90 9.55
N GLU A 91 4.25 -6.72 8.97
CA GLU A 91 3.56 -5.49 9.39
C GLU A 91 2.03 -5.64 9.33
N ALA A 92 1.52 -6.31 8.29
CA ALA A 92 0.10 -6.62 8.18
C ALA A 92 -0.43 -7.45 9.38
N LYS A 93 0.37 -8.40 9.88
CA LYS A 93 0.02 -9.17 11.09
C LYS A 93 0.07 -8.31 12.33
N MET A 94 1.09 -7.47 12.48
CA MET A 94 1.21 -6.54 13.60
C MET A 94 0.01 -5.59 13.68
N SER A 95 -0.50 -5.13 12.54
CA SER A 95 -1.71 -4.30 12.50
C SER A 95 -2.89 -4.93 13.23
N ILE A 96 -3.09 -6.24 13.07
CA ILE A 96 -4.19 -6.96 13.71
C ILE A 96 -4.02 -6.97 15.24
N GLU A 97 -2.79 -7.14 15.71
CA GLU A 97 -2.45 -7.09 17.14
C GLU A 97 -2.74 -5.71 17.74
N GLU A 98 -2.68 -4.66 16.91
CA GLU A 98 -3.00 -3.27 17.26
C GLU A 98 -4.43 -2.83 16.89
N GLU A 99 -5.34 -3.79 16.65
CA GLU A 99 -6.75 -3.55 16.32
C GLU A 99 -7.00 -2.85 14.96
N GLY A 100 -6.00 -2.87 14.07
CA GLY A 100 -6.05 -2.37 12.70
C GLY A 100 -6.47 -3.41 11.65
N GLY A 101 -6.62 -2.97 10.40
CA GLY A 101 -6.85 -3.86 9.26
C GLY A 101 -5.57 -4.59 8.83
N PRO A 102 -5.63 -5.81 8.27
CA PRO A 102 -4.47 -6.68 8.01
C PRO A 102 -3.63 -6.22 6.80
N PHE A 103 -3.08 -5.01 6.86
CA PHE A 103 -2.30 -4.40 5.78
C PHE A 103 -1.01 -3.79 6.31
N GLY A 104 0.08 -4.02 5.60
CA GLY A 104 1.41 -3.54 5.90
C GLY A 104 2.14 -3.10 4.63
N ALA A 105 3.07 -2.17 4.76
CA ALA A 105 3.85 -1.66 3.64
C ALA A 105 5.28 -1.30 4.06
N VAL A 106 6.19 -1.37 3.10
CA VAL A 106 7.60 -1.04 3.24
C VAL A 106 8.02 -0.14 2.08
N ILE A 107 8.71 0.97 2.35
CA ILE A 107 9.39 1.76 1.32
C ILE A 107 10.89 1.58 1.50
N VAL A 108 11.60 1.32 0.41
CA VAL A 108 13.06 1.14 0.39
C VAL A 108 13.68 2.24 -0.46
N GLN A 109 14.63 3.00 0.10
CA GLN A 109 15.41 4.02 -0.61
C GLN A 109 16.71 3.40 -1.13
N ILE A 110 16.97 3.53 -2.42
CA ILE A 110 18.07 2.88 -3.14
C ILE A 110 18.95 3.95 -3.78
N ASP A 111 20.25 3.82 -3.59
CA ASP A 111 21.25 4.66 -4.24
C ASP A 111 21.34 4.35 -5.74
N ASP A 112 21.25 5.37 -6.60
CA ASP A 112 21.24 5.17 -8.05
C ASP A 112 22.62 4.81 -8.62
N ASP A 113 23.70 5.21 -7.93
CA ASP A 113 25.07 4.98 -8.38
C ASP A 113 25.54 3.56 -7.98
N THR A 114 25.13 3.08 -6.79
CA THR A 114 25.62 1.80 -6.24
C THR A 114 24.58 0.67 -6.24
N ASN A 115 23.31 0.99 -6.43
CA ASN A 115 22.17 0.07 -6.25
C ASN A 115 22.13 -0.55 -4.84
N GLU A 116 22.66 0.16 -3.83
CA GLU A 116 22.61 -0.24 -2.43
C GLU A 116 21.39 0.36 -1.75
N VAL A 117 20.81 -0.39 -0.82
CA VAL A 117 19.75 0.11 0.05
C VAL A 117 20.37 1.04 1.10
N ILE A 118 19.97 2.30 1.03
CA ILE A 118 20.38 3.33 1.98
C ILE A 118 19.62 3.12 3.29
N ARG A 119 18.29 3.00 3.18
CA ARG A 119 17.36 2.87 4.30
C ARG A 119 15.99 2.39 3.85
N TYR A 120 15.13 2.05 4.80
CA TYR A 120 13.74 1.72 4.56
C TYR A 120 12.83 2.17 5.71
N TRP A 121 11.54 2.25 5.41
CA TRP A 121 10.46 2.56 6.36
C TRP A 121 9.43 1.44 6.29
N ARG A 122 8.80 1.12 7.42
CA ARG A 122 7.79 0.07 7.52
C ARG A 122 6.63 0.55 8.39
N ASN A 123 5.40 0.49 7.87
CA ASN A 123 4.21 0.82 8.64
C ASN A 123 3.10 -0.17 8.31
N HIS A 124 2.08 -0.18 9.18
CA HIS A 124 0.84 -0.90 8.97
C HIS A 124 -0.37 0.03 9.02
N ASN A 125 -1.55 -0.52 8.74
CA ASN A 125 -2.81 0.19 8.78
C ASN A 125 -3.09 0.72 10.20
N GLN A 126 -3.42 2.01 10.30
CA GLN A 126 -3.70 2.68 11.57
C GLN A 126 -5.12 3.27 11.62
N VAL A 127 -6.01 2.89 10.70
CA VAL A 127 -7.32 3.53 10.50
C VAL A 127 -8.13 3.62 11.80
N THR A 128 -8.28 2.49 12.48
CA THR A 128 -9.06 2.37 13.72
C THR A 128 -8.30 2.88 14.93
N SER A 129 -6.97 2.71 14.96
CA SER A 129 -6.14 3.07 16.11
C SER A 129 -5.97 4.59 16.28
N ILE A 130 -6.06 5.37 15.20
CA ILE A 130 -5.98 6.84 15.24
C ILE A 130 -7.24 7.55 14.72
N GLY A 131 -8.25 6.80 14.25
CA GLY A 131 -9.50 7.37 13.73
C GLY A 131 -9.35 8.13 12.40
N ASP A 132 -8.35 7.80 11.58
CA ASP A 132 -8.11 8.40 10.27
C ASP A 132 -8.40 7.38 9.16
N PRO A 133 -9.50 7.52 8.38
CA PRO A 133 -9.82 6.58 7.30
C PRO A 133 -8.79 6.57 6.15
N THR A 134 -7.87 7.53 6.11
CA THR A 134 -6.78 7.59 5.13
C THR A 134 -5.50 6.92 5.59
N ALA A 135 -5.42 6.49 6.86
CA ALA A 135 -4.21 5.90 7.47
C ALA A 135 -3.99 4.42 7.07
N HIS A 136 -4.04 4.16 5.77
CA HIS A 136 -3.66 2.89 5.17
C HIS A 136 -2.13 2.71 5.22
N ALA A 137 -1.66 1.47 5.19
CA ALA A 137 -0.24 1.15 5.36
C ALA A 137 0.65 1.85 4.33
N GLU A 138 0.24 1.89 3.06
CA GLU A 138 0.97 2.52 1.97
C GLU A 138 1.04 4.04 2.18
N VAL A 139 -0.08 4.66 2.55
CA VAL A 139 -0.16 6.11 2.84
C VAL A 139 0.72 6.47 4.04
N MET A 140 0.67 5.69 5.11
CA MET A 140 1.49 5.92 6.31
C MET A 140 2.98 5.74 6.03
N THR A 141 3.34 4.79 5.18
CA THR A 141 4.74 4.57 4.78
C THR A 141 5.26 5.68 3.88
N ILE A 142 4.47 6.17 2.92
CA ILE A 142 4.79 7.36 2.12
C ILE A 142 4.96 8.59 3.02
N ARG A 143 4.01 8.83 3.94
CA ARG A 143 4.09 9.94 4.91
C ARG A 143 5.38 9.87 5.74
N SER A 144 5.77 8.68 6.18
CA SER A 144 7.00 8.46 6.94
C SER A 144 8.24 8.80 6.12
N ALA A 145 8.36 8.24 4.90
CA ALA A 145 9.49 8.48 4.02
C ALA A 145 9.63 9.97 3.66
N CYS A 146 8.56 10.61 3.19
CA CYS A 146 8.55 12.03 2.84
C CYS A 146 8.90 12.94 4.03
N ALA A 147 8.33 12.68 5.21
CA ALA A 147 8.60 13.48 6.41
C ALA A 147 10.05 13.33 6.90
N SER A 148 10.60 12.11 6.89
CA SER A 148 11.99 11.84 7.24
C SER A 148 12.96 12.51 6.26
N LEU A 149 12.71 12.37 4.96
CA LEU A 149 13.58 12.87 3.89
C LEU A 149 13.39 14.37 3.61
N GLY A 150 12.27 14.98 4.00
CA GLY A 150 11.98 16.38 3.70
C GLY A 150 11.67 16.65 2.22
N VAL A 151 11.17 15.64 1.50
CA VAL A 151 10.83 15.72 0.07
C VAL A 151 9.42 15.19 -0.17
N PHE A 152 8.81 15.52 -1.31
CA PHE A 152 7.51 14.99 -1.73
C PHE A 152 7.60 14.07 -2.97
N ASN A 153 8.68 14.19 -3.75
CA ASN A 153 8.97 13.32 -4.88
C ASN A 153 9.94 12.23 -4.42
N LEU A 154 9.52 10.97 -4.58
CA LEU A 154 10.29 9.79 -4.20
C LEU A 154 10.86 9.02 -5.42
N ALA A 155 10.65 9.50 -6.65
CA ALA A 155 11.25 8.94 -7.88
C ALA A 155 12.73 9.27 -7.99
N LYS A 156 13.10 10.50 -7.60
CA LYS A 156 14.43 11.04 -7.77
C LYS A 156 14.72 12.05 -6.67
N ILE A 157 15.51 11.62 -5.71
CA ILE A 157 15.85 12.37 -4.51
C ILE A 157 17.30 12.82 -4.66
N GLU A 158 17.50 14.10 -4.97
CA GLU A 158 18.82 14.72 -5.04
C GLU A 158 19.42 14.86 -3.63
N LYS A 159 20.72 14.59 -3.49
CA LYS A 159 21.43 14.64 -2.21
C LYS A 159 21.31 15.98 -1.51
N GLU A 160 21.29 17.06 -2.26
CA GLU A 160 21.21 18.43 -1.77
C GLU A 160 19.80 18.81 -1.27
N GLN A 161 18.77 18.07 -1.68
CA GLN A 161 17.38 18.30 -1.28
C GLN A 161 16.97 17.47 -0.05
N ALA A 162 17.55 16.29 0.11
CA ALA A 162 17.21 15.39 1.20
C ALA A 162 17.72 15.92 2.56
N LYS A 163 16.84 15.89 3.55
CA LYS A 163 17.16 16.18 4.96
C LYS A 163 18.08 15.13 5.58
N LEU A 164 17.99 13.88 5.13
CA LEU A 164 18.83 12.78 5.60
C LEU A 164 19.99 12.53 4.64
N PRO A 165 21.19 12.23 5.15
CA PRO A 165 22.38 12.09 4.31
C PRO A 165 22.27 10.89 3.37
N GLN A 166 22.84 10.98 2.18
CA GLN A 166 23.04 9.86 1.26
C GLN A 166 24.41 9.94 0.60
N GLN A 167 24.93 8.81 0.11
CA GLN A 167 26.26 8.74 -0.47
C GLN A 167 26.26 9.23 -1.92
N GLY A 168 25.49 8.54 -2.77
CA GLY A 168 25.28 8.86 -4.17
C GLY A 168 24.61 10.20 -4.39
N LYS A 169 24.70 10.69 -5.63
CA LYS A 169 24.13 12.01 -5.99
C LYS A 169 22.61 11.98 -5.95
N THR A 170 22.04 10.88 -6.42
CA THR A 170 20.60 10.65 -6.50
C THR A 170 20.24 9.30 -5.90
N SER A 171 19.00 9.20 -5.44
CA SER A 171 18.38 7.94 -5.02
C SER A 171 16.92 7.92 -5.43
N HIS A 172 16.33 6.73 -5.47
CA HIS A 172 14.90 6.54 -5.70
C HIS A 172 14.32 5.64 -4.62
N CYS A 173 12.99 5.67 -4.47
CA CYS A 173 12.27 4.78 -3.60
C CYS A 173 11.46 3.75 -4.39
N VAL A 174 11.30 2.58 -3.79
CA VAL A 174 10.37 1.54 -4.22
C VAL A 174 9.43 1.19 -3.06
N ILE A 175 8.22 0.73 -3.35
CA ILE A 175 7.24 0.35 -2.33
C ILE A 175 6.83 -1.12 -2.47
N PHE A 176 6.76 -1.81 -1.32
CA PHE A 176 6.22 -3.15 -1.16
C PHE A 176 4.97 -3.08 -0.29
N SER A 177 3.86 -3.64 -0.74
CA SER A 177 2.58 -3.65 -0.05
C SER A 177 2.13 -5.08 0.22
N SER A 178 1.65 -5.40 1.41
CA SER A 178 1.17 -6.75 1.73
C SER A 178 -0.01 -7.18 0.86
N ALA A 179 -0.77 -6.22 0.35
CA ALA A 179 -1.87 -6.43 -0.58
C ALA A 179 -1.84 -5.40 -1.72
N GLU A 180 -2.52 -5.71 -2.82
CA GLU A 180 -2.70 -4.79 -3.93
C GLU A 180 -3.30 -3.47 -3.43
N PRO A 181 -2.72 -2.32 -3.78
CA PRO A 181 -3.20 -1.04 -3.29
C PRO A 181 -4.63 -0.75 -3.73
N CYS A 182 -5.44 -0.26 -2.79
CA CYS A 182 -6.75 0.29 -3.12
C CYS A 182 -6.60 1.59 -3.96
N PRO A 183 -7.66 2.11 -4.59
CA PRO A 183 -7.55 3.28 -5.46
C PRO A 183 -6.95 4.53 -4.80
N MET A 184 -7.18 4.72 -3.49
CA MET A 184 -6.56 5.81 -2.72
C MET A 184 -5.04 5.61 -2.62
N CYS A 185 -4.61 4.42 -2.20
CA CYS A 185 -3.20 4.10 -2.02
C CYS A 185 -2.44 4.10 -3.36
N PHE A 186 -3.03 3.55 -4.43
CA PHE A 186 -2.45 3.63 -5.78
C PHE A 186 -2.26 5.08 -6.25
N SER A 187 -3.24 5.94 -6.00
CA SER A 187 -3.13 7.38 -6.30
C SER A 187 -2.04 8.05 -5.46
N ALA A 188 -1.93 7.70 -4.17
CA ALA A 188 -0.89 8.25 -3.29
C ALA A 188 0.52 7.85 -3.73
N VAL A 189 0.73 6.59 -4.15
CA VAL A 189 1.97 6.11 -4.76
C VAL A 189 2.31 6.90 -6.02
N SER A 190 1.30 7.13 -6.87
CA SER A 190 1.46 7.91 -8.10
C SER A 190 1.83 9.37 -7.82
N TRP A 191 1.18 10.03 -6.84
CA TRP A 191 1.49 11.40 -6.43
C TRP A 191 2.83 11.54 -5.68
N ALA A 192 3.31 10.46 -5.07
CA ALA A 192 4.66 10.39 -4.54
C ALA A 192 5.71 10.10 -5.64
N ASN A 193 5.29 9.90 -6.89
CA ASN A 193 6.11 9.54 -8.04
C ASN A 193 6.91 8.23 -7.84
N ILE A 194 6.44 7.29 -7.03
CA ILE A 194 7.14 5.99 -6.87
C ILE A 194 6.91 5.15 -8.13
N GLU A 195 7.98 4.82 -8.85
CA GLU A 195 7.90 4.11 -10.14
C GLU A 195 7.70 2.59 -10.00
N HIS A 196 8.09 2.02 -8.86
CA HIS A 196 8.04 0.58 -8.63
C HIS A 196 7.22 0.23 -7.39
N LEU A 197 6.11 -0.47 -7.63
CA LEU A 197 5.23 -1.01 -6.61
C LEU A 197 5.14 -2.52 -6.73
N TYR A 198 5.36 -3.21 -5.61
CA TYR A 198 5.23 -4.65 -5.49
C TYR A 198 4.12 -4.96 -4.48
N PHE A 199 3.32 -5.98 -4.76
CA PHE A 199 2.31 -6.45 -3.81
C PHE A 199 2.24 -7.98 -3.73
N SER A 200 1.62 -8.50 -2.66
CA SER A 200 1.47 -9.94 -2.42
C SER A 200 0.04 -10.43 -2.62
N ALA A 201 -0.88 -10.10 -1.70
CA ALA A 201 -2.30 -10.46 -1.84
C ALA A 201 -3.00 -9.59 -2.89
N THR A 202 -3.96 -10.13 -3.65
CA THR A 202 -4.73 -9.35 -4.63
C THR A 202 -5.91 -8.62 -3.99
N ARG A 203 -6.52 -7.65 -4.68
CA ARG A 203 -7.80 -7.04 -4.23
C ARG A 203 -8.95 -8.05 -4.11
N TYR A 204 -8.85 -9.20 -4.80
CA TYR A 204 -9.86 -10.26 -4.72
C TYR A 204 -9.70 -11.05 -3.42
N ASP A 205 -8.44 -11.26 -2.99
CA ASP A 205 -8.14 -11.89 -1.69
C ASP A 205 -8.64 -11.02 -0.53
N SER A 206 -8.56 -9.68 -0.62
CA SER A 206 -9.09 -8.80 0.43
C SER A 206 -10.63 -8.75 0.47
N ALA A 207 -11.28 -9.04 -0.66
CA ALA A 207 -12.74 -8.98 -0.81
C ALA A 207 -13.46 -10.28 -0.40
N VAL A 208 -12.75 -11.40 -0.21
CA VAL A 208 -13.37 -12.70 0.12
C VAL A 208 -14.18 -12.67 1.41
N GLN A 209 -15.20 -13.53 1.48
CA GLN A 209 -16.03 -13.69 2.69
C GLN A 209 -15.16 -14.07 3.90
N GLY A 210 -15.37 -13.38 5.02
CA GLY A 210 -14.55 -13.52 6.24
C GLY A 210 -13.46 -12.45 6.38
N VAL A 211 -13.04 -11.82 5.26
CA VAL A 211 -12.16 -10.66 5.25
C VAL A 211 -12.97 -9.38 4.95
N GLY A 212 -13.63 -9.32 3.78
CA GLY A 212 -14.69 -8.36 3.49
C GLY A 212 -14.27 -6.89 3.32
N PHE A 213 -13.02 -6.62 2.91
CA PHE A 213 -12.62 -5.26 2.55
C PHE A 213 -13.21 -4.83 1.20
N SER A 214 -13.37 -3.51 1.05
CA SER A 214 -14.10 -2.92 -0.08
C SER A 214 -13.24 -2.53 -1.28
N ASP A 215 -11.99 -2.97 -1.36
CA ASP A 215 -11.02 -2.54 -2.37
C ASP A 215 -11.56 -2.72 -3.80
N GLU A 216 -11.96 -3.95 -4.13
CA GLU A 216 -12.58 -4.30 -5.42
C GLU A 216 -13.85 -3.47 -5.69
N ALA A 217 -14.70 -3.31 -4.67
CA ALA A 217 -15.93 -2.55 -4.80
C ALA A 217 -15.68 -1.06 -5.12
N ILE A 218 -14.62 -0.47 -4.56
CA ILE A 218 -14.24 0.93 -4.85
C ILE A 218 -13.67 1.06 -6.26
N TYR A 219 -12.83 0.10 -6.71
CA TYR A 219 -12.38 0.06 -8.11
C TYR A 219 -13.57 0.05 -9.08
N ASN A 220 -14.52 -0.85 -8.85
CA ASN A 220 -15.73 -0.96 -9.68
C ASN A 220 -16.56 0.32 -9.62
N GLU A 221 -16.68 0.94 -8.45
CA GLU A 221 -17.43 2.19 -8.27
C GLU A 221 -16.85 3.36 -9.07
N LEU A 222 -15.52 3.50 -9.13
CA LEU A 222 -14.85 4.58 -9.86
C LEU A 222 -15.09 4.50 -11.38
N SER A 223 -15.24 3.28 -11.92
CA SER A 223 -15.52 3.06 -13.34
C SER A 223 -16.95 3.46 -13.77
N LYS A 224 -17.88 3.62 -12.83
CA LYS A 224 -19.28 3.92 -13.13
C LYS A 224 -19.49 5.40 -13.48
N PRO A 225 -20.44 5.69 -14.41
CA PRO A 225 -20.97 7.03 -14.58
C PRO A 225 -21.49 7.61 -13.27
N TYR A 226 -21.37 8.92 -13.05
CA TYR A 226 -21.71 9.57 -11.76
C TYR A 226 -23.11 9.20 -11.24
N HIS A 227 -24.10 9.11 -12.12
CA HIS A 227 -25.49 8.81 -11.74
C HIS A 227 -25.74 7.34 -11.32
N GLN A 228 -24.79 6.43 -11.61
CA GLN A 228 -24.87 5.00 -11.24
C GLN A 228 -24.05 4.67 -9.99
N ARG A 229 -23.34 5.65 -9.43
CA ARG A 229 -22.58 5.47 -8.20
C ARG A 229 -23.52 5.33 -6.98
N LYS A 230 -23.15 4.47 -6.06
CA LYS A 230 -23.67 4.38 -4.69
C LYS A 230 -23.50 5.72 -3.98
N MET A 231 -22.32 6.33 -4.08
CA MET A 231 -22.12 7.71 -3.61
C MET A 231 -22.93 8.66 -4.51
N LYS A 232 -23.72 9.55 -3.91
CA LYS A 232 -24.48 10.54 -4.66
C LYS A 232 -23.57 11.70 -5.05
N VAL A 233 -23.23 11.76 -6.34
CA VAL A 233 -22.34 12.76 -6.92
C VAL A 233 -23.15 13.75 -7.74
N TYR A 234 -23.00 15.05 -7.47
CA TYR A 234 -23.65 16.13 -8.19
C TYR A 234 -22.60 17.15 -8.64
N GLN A 235 -22.70 17.60 -9.89
CA GLN A 235 -21.90 18.73 -10.38
C GLN A 235 -22.66 20.03 -10.07
N CYS A 236 -21.99 20.97 -9.41
CA CYS A 236 -22.50 22.31 -9.20
C CYS A 236 -21.72 23.30 -10.08
N SER A 237 -22.42 24.25 -10.72
CA SER A 237 -21.79 25.34 -11.46
C SER A 237 -21.53 26.54 -10.54
N ALA A 238 -20.34 27.14 -10.64
CA ALA A 238 -20.00 28.40 -9.99
C ALA A 238 -19.23 29.31 -10.97
N PRO A 239 -19.54 30.62 -11.05
CA PRO A 239 -18.86 31.53 -11.98
C PRO A 239 -17.33 31.59 -11.81
N ASN A 240 -16.85 31.38 -10.58
CA ASN A 240 -15.44 31.39 -10.21
C ASN A 240 -14.78 29.99 -10.19
N SER A 241 -15.44 28.97 -10.73
CA SER A 241 -14.95 27.57 -10.68
C SER A 241 -13.59 27.35 -11.35
N LEU A 242 -13.15 28.28 -12.20
CA LEU A 242 -11.87 28.21 -12.92
C LEU A 242 -10.81 29.19 -12.40
N ASP A 243 -11.14 30.05 -11.43
CA ASP A 243 -10.26 31.15 -10.99
C ASP A 243 -8.95 30.62 -10.39
N ALA A 244 -9.01 29.56 -9.59
CA ALA A 244 -7.82 28.94 -9.01
C ALA A 244 -6.88 28.36 -10.09
N PHE A 245 -7.42 27.67 -11.09
CA PHE A 245 -6.63 27.14 -12.21
C PHE A 245 -6.05 28.25 -13.08
N ASN A 246 -6.79 29.34 -13.28
CA ASN A 246 -6.30 30.49 -14.04
C ASN A 246 -5.20 31.24 -13.28
N THR A 247 -5.32 31.33 -11.95
CA THR A 247 -4.28 31.89 -11.08
C THR A 247 -3.02 31.03 -11.13
N TRP A 248 -3.15 29.70 -11.02
CA TRP A 248 -2.04 28.76 -11.08
C TRP A 248 -1.18 28.94 -12.35
N LYS A 249 -1.80 29.14 -13.51
CA LYS A 249 -1.11 29.31 -14.81
C LYS A 249 -0.14 30.50 -14.88
N VAL A 250 -0.30 31.51 -14.03
CA VAL A 250 0.43 32.78 -14.15
C VAL A 250 1.33 33.09 -12.95
N ILE A 251 1.21 32.33 -11.86
CA ILE A 251 2.10 32.47 -10.70
C ILE A 251 3.27 31.49 -10.81
N PRO A 252 4.48 31.85 -10.32
CA PRO A 252 5.53 30.86 -10.10
C PRO A 252 5.03 29.78 -9.13
N HIS A 253 5.21 28.51 -9.50
CA HIS A 253 4.85 27.36 -8.68
C HIS A 253 5.85 26.23 -8.87
N ILE A 254 5.84 25.29 -7.95
CA ILE A 254 6.57 24.03 -8.06
C ILE A 254 5.68 23.08 -8.85
N ASP A 255 6.19 22.54 -9.95
CA ASP A 255 5.58 21.41 -10.63
C ASP A 255 5.88 20.15 -9.81
N TYR A 256 4.82 19.42 -9.42
CA TYR A 256 4.89 18.21 -8.60
C TYR A 256 3.98 17.11 -9.14
#